data_AF-A0AAV0WQ37-F1
#
_entry.id   AF-A0AAV0WQ37-F1
#
_cell.length_a   1.000
_cell.length_b   1.000
_cell.length_c   1.000
_cell.angle_alpha   90.00
_cell.angle_beta   90.00
_cell.angle_gamma   90.00
#
_symmetry.space_group_name_H-M   'P 1'
#
loop_
_entity.id
_entity.type
_entity.pdbx_description
1 polymer ?
#
loop_
_entity_poly.entity_id
_entity_poly.type
_entity_poly.pdbx_seq_one_letter_code
_entity_poly.pdbx_strand_id
1 'polypeptide(L)'
;MATLPDSLKPIILETIITQLKGNAFEAVRYKVITTWDELKNLFKTVFGSAHSVSYLQVQLSQMRQNSKESIKEFSIRIEKTAHELTHALTVDKDQAEVNIIAQTERMRYS
;
A
#
# COMPACT_ATOMS: atom_id res chain seq x y z
N MET A 1 -5.97 -25.08 -4.84
CA MET A 1 -5.02 -23.98 -5.13
C MET A 1 -3.64 -24.61 -5.27
N ALA A 2 -2.99 -24.49 -6.43
CA ALA A 2 -1.67 -25.08 -6.63
C ALA A 2 -0.62 -24.23 -5.88
N THR A 3 0.04 -24.83 -4.89
CA THR A 3 1.20 -24.23 -4.22
C THR A 3 2.43 -24.44 -5.09
N LEU A 4 3.16 -23.35 -5.35
CA LEU A 4 4.40 -23.41 -6.11
C LEU A 4 5.45 -24.23 -5.33
N PRO A 5 6.15 -25.19 -5.96
CA PRO A 5 7.27 -25.91 -5.35
C PRO A 5 8.32 -24.94 -4.78
N ASP A 6 8.80 -25.18 -3.57
CA ASP A 6 9.76 -24.31 -2.89
C ASP A 6 11.08 -24.17 -3.66
N SER A 7 11.45 -25.19 -4.43
CA SER A 7 12.63 -25.18 -5.30
C SER A 7 12.55 -24.16 -6.45
N LEU A 8 11.35 -23.78 -6.88
CA LEU A 8 11.15 -22.82 -7.97
C LEU A 8 11.13 -21.36 -7.48
N LYS A 9 10.89 -21.12 -6.19
CA LYS A 9 10.77 -19.77 -5.62
C LYS A 9 12.00 -18.89 -5.86
N PRO A 10 13.26 -19.38 -5.71
CA PRO A 10 14.46 -18.58 -5.98
C PRO A 10 14.62 -18.25 -7.46
N ILE A 11 14.34 -19.21 -8.34
CA ILE A 11 14.47 -19.04 -9.80
C ILE A 11 13.50 -17.96 -10.29
N ILE A 12 12.25 -18.00 -9.80
CA ILE A 12 11.25 -17.00 -10.15
C ILE A 12 11.63 -15.63 -9.57
N LEU A 13 12.16 -15.58 -8.35
CA LEU A 13 12.60 -14.33 -7.73
C LEU A 13 13.71 -13.66 -8.56
N GLU A 14 14.71 -14.41 -8.97
CA GLU A 14 15.79 -13.93 -9.84
C GLU A 14 15.27 -13.45 -11.19
N THR A 15 14.35 -14.22 -11.80
CA THR A 15 13.68 -13.83 -13.05
C THR A 15 12.91 -12.51 -12.89
N ILE A 16 12.24 -12.30 -11.75
CA ILE A 16 11.52 -11.06 -11.50
C ILE A 16 12.48 -9.90 -11.34
N ILE A 17 13.55 -10.05 -10.54
CA ILE A 17 14.55 -9.00 -10.32
C ILE A 17 15.16 -8.55 -11.65
N THR A 18 15.49 -9.49 -12.54
CA THR A 18 16.07 -9.19 -13.86
C THR A 18 15.08 -8.50 -14.82
N GLN A 19 13.78 -8.67 -14.62
CA GLN A 19 12.74 -8.02 -15.42
C GLN A 19 12.31 -6.64 -14.90
N LEU A 20 12.77 -6.21 -13.72
CA LEU A 20 12.45 -4.89 -13.19
C LEU A 20 13.00 -3.79 -14.10
N LYS A 21 12.25 -2.68 -14.19
CA LYS A 21 12.61 -1.52 -15.01
C LYS A 21 12.32 -0.21 -14.26
N GLY A 22 12.94 0.88 -14.73
CA GLY A 22 12.74 2.22 -14.18
C GLY A 22 13.05 2.29 -12.69
N ASN A 23 12.22 3.00 -11.92
CA ASN A 23 12.45 3.23 -10.49
C ASN A 23 12.54 1.92 -9.67
N ALA A 24 11.81 0.88 -10.07
CA ALA A 24 11.85 -0.42 -9.39
C ALA A 24 13.20 -1.12 -9.57
N PHE A 25 13.81 -1.00 -10.76
CA PHE A 25 15.17 -1.47 -11.01
C PHE A 25 16.19 -0.68 -10.19
N GLU A 26 16.09 0.65 -10.19
CA GLU A 26 16.99 1.50 -9.39
C GLU A 26 16.91 1.19 -7.89
N ALA A 27 15.73 0.84 -7.37
CA ALA A 27 15.53 0.46 -5.98
C ALA A 27 16.26 -0.83 -5.58
N VAL A 28 16.41 -1.79 -6.52
CA VAL A 28 17.05 -3.09 -6.26
C VAL A 28 18.52 -3.13 -6.69
N ARG A 29 18.98 -2.23 -7.56
CA ARG A 29 20.27 -2.29 -8.26
C ARG A 29 21.49 -2.49 -7.36
N TYR A 30 21.45 -1.94 -6.15
CA TYR A 30 22.56 -2.01 -5.18
C TYR A 30 22.24 -2.89 -3.96
N LYS A 31 21.20 -3.72 -4.03
CA LYS A 31 20.75 -4.57 -2.93
C LYS A 31 20.82 -6.03 -3.32
N VAL A 32 21.33 -6.85 -2.42
CA VAL A 32 21.28 -8.31 -2.54
C VAL A 32 19.94 -8.77 -1.99
N ILE A 33 19.05 -9.22 -2.87
CA ILE A 33 17.72 -9.71 -2.52
C ILE A 33 17.70 -11.22 -2.74
N THR A 34 17.59 -11.98 -1.66
CA THR A 34 17.67 -13.44 -1.67
C THR A 34 16.33 -14.10 -1.36
N THR A 35 15.42 -13.36 -0.73
CA THR A 35 14.09 -13.85 -0.37
C THR A 35 12.98 -12.96 -0.91
N TRP A 36 11.80 -13.55 -1.06
CA TRP A 36 10.60 -12.83 -1.46
C TRP A 36 10.19 -11.75 -0.47
N ASP A 37 10.42 -11.97 0.82
CA ASP A 37 10.01 -11.02 1.85
C ASP A 37 10.93 -9.79 1.89
N GLU A 38 12.22 -9.96 1.61
CA GLU A 38 13.16 -8.84 1.39
C GLU A 38 12.70 -7.95 0.23
N LEU A 39 12.32 -8.54 -0.91
CA LEU A 39 11.83 -7.79 -2.07
C LEU A 39 10.55 -7.00 -1.74
N LYS A 40 9.59 -7.65 -1.09
CA LYS A 40 8.32 -7.01 -0.69
C LYS A 40 8.57 -5.86 0.27
N ASN A 41 9.40 -6.08 1.29
CA ASN A 41 9.69 -5.06 2.29
C ASN A 41 10.42 -3.87 1.65
N LEU A 42 11.39 -4.12 0.77
CA LEU A 42 12.05 -3.07 0.02
C LEU A 42 11.05 -2.22 -0.77
N PHE A 43 10.16 -2.85 -1.53
CA PHE A 43 9.17 -2.12 -2.32
C PHE A 43 8.16 -1.38 -1.45
N LYS A 44 7.76 -1.95 -0.31
CA LYS A 44 6.96 -1.23 0.68
C LYS A 44 7.70 -0.01 1.24
N THR A 45 8.98 -0.12 1.54
CA THR A 45 9.76 1.02 2.06
C THR A 45 9.97 2.10 0.99
N VAL A 46 10.25 1.71 -0.25
CA VAL A 46 10.61 2.66 -1.33
C VAL A 46 9.38 3.27 -2.02
N PHE A 47 8.34 2.46 -2.24
CA PHE A 47 7.15 2.85 -2.98
C PHE A 47 5.87 2.87 -2.15
N GLY A 48 5.88 2.26 -0.96
CA GLY A 48 4.82 2.48 0.02
C GLY A 48 4.97 3.89 0.55
N SER A 49 4.22 4.83 -0.02
CA SER A 49 4.04 6.14 0.56
C SER A 49 3.44 5.96 1.95
N ALA A 50 4.26 6.04 2.99
CA ALA A 50 3.78 6.25 4.34
C ALA A 50 3.32 7.71 4.43
N HIS A 51 2.17 8.01 3.83
CA HIS A 51 1.47 9.23 4.16
C HIS A 51 1.16 9.17 5.65
N SER A 52 1.62 10.16 6.42
CA SER A 52 1.32 10.20 7.85
C SER A 52 -0.20 10.28 8.04
N VAL A 53 -0.70 9.74 9.15
CA VAL A 53 -2.13 9.81 9.51
C VAL A 53 -2.65 11.24 9.38
N SER A 54 -1.88 12.23 9.86
CA SER A 54 -2.24 13.65 9.77
C SER A 54 -2.33 14.15 8.33
N TYR A 55 -1.40 13.74 7.45
CA TYR A 55 -1.45 14.09 6.04
C TYR A 55 -2.72 13.52 5.39
N LEU A 56 -3.04 12.25 5.64
CA LEU A 56 -4.22 11.58 5.07
C LEU A 56 -5.52 12.20 5.58
N GLN A 57 -5.60 12.55 6.87
CA GLN A 57 -6.76 13.25 7.45
C GLN A 57 -6.98 14.62 6.80
N VAL A 58 -5.91 15.41 6.66
CA VAL A 58 -5.97 16.72 6.00
C VAL A 58 -6.41 16.55 4.55
N GLN A 59 -5.80 15.61 3.83
CA GLN A 59 -6.15 15.32 2.44
C GLN A 59 -7.64 14.96 2.32
N LEU A 60 -8.14 14.01 3.11
CA LEU A 60 -9.54 13.57 3.07
C LEU A 60 -10.51 14.74 3.34
N SER A 61 -10.21 15.56 4.36
CA SER A 61 -11.05 16.71 4.74
C SER A 61 -11.12 17.80 3.66
N GLN A 62 -10.08 17.91 2.84
CA GLN A 62 -9.96 18.94 1.80
C GLN A 62 -10.33 18.41 0.41
N MET A 63 -10.62 17.12 0.27
CA MET A 63 -10.97 16.52 -1.02
C MET A 63 -12.26 17.10 -1.57
N ARG A 64 -12.15 17.63 -2.79
CA ARG A 64 -13.29 18.06 -3.61
C ARG A 64 -13.23 17.39 -4.97
N GLN A 65 -14.40 17.17 -5.56
CA GLN A 65 -14.50 16.68 -6.92
C GLN A 65 -13.90 17.72 -7.86
N ASN A 66 -13.01 17.30 -8.76
CA ASN A 66 -12.47 18.18 -9.77
C ASN A 66 -13.48 18.38 -10.91
N SER A 67 -13.46 19.56 -11.54
CA SER A 67 -14.32 19.92 -12.70
C SER A 67 -14.24 18.94 -13.88
N LYS A 68 -13.12 18.20 -14.01
CA LYS A 68 -12.88 17.21 -15.07
C LYS A 68 -12.99 15.76 -14.60
N GLU A 69 -13.31 15.54 -13.33
CA GLU A 69 -13.38 14.22 -12.70
C GLU A 69 -14.84 13.76 -12.64
N SER A 70 -15.11 12.54 -13.08
CA SER A 70 -16.43 11.92 -12.93
C SER A 70 -16.71 11.60 -11.45
N ILE A 71 -17.99 11.47 -11.09
CA ILE A 71 -18.38 11.09 -9.72
C ILE A 71 -17.72 9.75 -9.32
N LYS A 72 -17.65 8.80 -10.25
CA LYS A 72 -17.04 7.49 -10.02
C LYS A 72 -15.55 7.62 -9.68
N GLU A 73 -14.80 8.40 -10.45
CA GLU A 73 -13.37 8.63 -10.21
C GLU A 73 -13.15 9.33 -8.86
N PHE A 74 -14.01 10.30 -8.53
CA PHE A 74 -13.95 10.99 -7.25
C PHE A 74 -14.22 10.05 -6.07
N SER A 75 -15.25 9.20 -6.16
CA SER A 75 -15.57 8.20 -5.15
C SER A 75 -14.42 7.21 -4.94
N ILE A 76 -13.81 6.71 -6.03
CA ILE A 76 -12.64 5.82 -5.95
C ILE A 76 -11.47 6.52 -5.25
N ARG A 77 -11.25 7.81 -5.52
CA ARG A 77 -10.18 8.57 -4.88
C ARG A 77 -10.41 8.75 -3.38
N ILE A 78 -11.65 9.04 -2.97
CA ILE A 78 -12.03 9.13 -1.55
C ILE A 78 -11.80 7.79 -0.87
N GLU A 79 -12.33 6.70 -1.46
CA GLU A 79 -12.22 5.36 -0.90
C GLU A 79 -10.76 4.92 -0.73
N LYS A 80 -9.92 5.18 -1.75
CA LYS A 80 -8.48 4.88 -1.67
C LYS A 80 -7.81 5.64 -0.51
N THR A 81 -8.07 6.93 -0.38
CA THR A 81 -7.45 7.77 0.66
C THR A 81 -7.96 7.37 2.06
N ALA A 82 -9.25 7.02 2.20
CA ALA A 82 -9.83 6.52 3.44
C ALA A 82 -9.26 5.14 3.82
N HIS A 83 -9.02 4.28 2.84
CA HIS A 83 -8.40 2.98 3.05
C HIS A 83 -6.94 3.13 3.50
N GLU A 84 -6.17 4.01 2.85
CA GLU A 84 -4.80 4.34 3.27
C GLU A 84 -4.79 4.91 4.70
N LEU A 85 -5.74 5.77 5.06
CA LEU A 85 -5.86 6.32 6.42
C LEU A 85 -6.17 5.23 7.45
N THR A 86 -7.13 4.37 7.14
CA THR A 86 -7.50 3.24 8.00
C THR A 86 -6.31 2.31 8.19
N HIS A 87 -5.56 2.02 7.12
CA HIS A 87 -4.36 1.22 7.19
C HIS A 87 -3.28 1.88 8.07
N ALA A 88 -3.01 3.17 7.87
CA ALA A 88 -2.03 3.91 8.67
C ALA A 88 -2.40 3.98 10.16
N LEU A 89 -3.69 4.05 10.48
CA LEU A 89 -4.20 4.03 11.87
C LEU A 89 -4.14 2.64 12.53
N THR A 90 -3.98 1.57 11.76
CA THR A 90 -4.10 0.18 12.22
C THR A 90 -2.80 -0.62 12.12
N VAL A 91 -1.81 -0.12 11.38
CA VAL A 91 -0.43 -0.61 11.42
C VAL A 91 0.06 -0.55 12.87
N ASP A 92 0.46 -1.71 13.40
CA ASP A 92 0.96 -1.93 14.76
C ASP A 92 -0.08 -1.87 15.90
N LYS A 93 -1.37 -2.07 15.60
CA LYS A 93 -2.44 -2.17 16.60
C LYS A 93 -3.00 -3.57 16.76
N ASP A 94 -3.41 -3.88 17.99
CA ASP A 94 -4.09 -5.14 18.29
C ASP A 94 -5.46 -5.20 17.61
N GLN A 95 -5.90 -6.41 17.27
CA GLN A 95 -7.13 -6.63 16.50
C GLN A 95 -8.38 -5.98 17.15
N ALA A 96 -8.40 -5.88 18.49
CA ALA A 96 -9.44 -5.18 19.22
C ALA A 96 -9.45 -3.65 18.95
N GLU A 97 -8.28 -3.02 18.93
CA GLU A 97 -8.14 -1.59 18.61
C GLU A 97 -8.45 -1.32 17.13
N VAL A 98 -8.02 -2.21 16.23
CA VAL A 98 -8.30 -2.12 14.78
C VAL A 98 -9.80 -2.05 14.51
N ASN A 99 -10.57 -2.92 15.17
CA ASN A 99 -12.03 -2.97 15.00
C ASN A 99 -12.70 -1.68 15.49
N ILE A 100 -12.24 -1.12 16.61
CA ILE A 100 -12.76 0.15 17.16
C ILE A 100 -12.45 1.29 16.20
N ILE A 101 -11.21 1.41 15.73
CA ILE A 101 -10.76 2.48 14.85
C ILE A 101 -11.49 2.42 13.50
N ALA A 102 -11.63 1.23 12.89
CA ALA A 102 -12.35 1.07 11.63
C ALA A 102 -13.84 1.44 11.76
N GLN A 103 -14.46 1.14 12.91
CA GLN A 103 -15.84 1.52 13.19
C GLN A 103 -15.99 3.05 13.37
N THR A 104 -15.07 3.68 14.10
CA THR A 104 -15.06 5.13 14.33
C THR A 104 -14.87 5.92 13.04
N GLU A 105 -13.95 5.51 12.17
CA GLU A 105 -13.71 6.20 10.89
C GLU A 105 -14.90 6.03 9.92
N ARG A 106 -15.56 4.86 9.91
CA ARG A 106 -16.80 4.67 9.12
C ARG A 106 -17.91 5.63 9.54
N MET A 107 -18.11 5.83 10.85
CA MET A 107 -19.13 6.76 11.37
C MET A 107 -18.80 8.23 11.13
N ARG A 108 -17.52 8.58 10.98
CA ARG A 108 -17.08 9.97 10.77
C ARG A 108 -17.39 10.50 9.37
N TYR A 109 -17.52 9.61 8.39
CA TYR A 109 -17.71 9.97 6.98
C TYR A 109 -18.96 9.33 6.33
N SER A 110 -19.85 8.76 7.14
CA SER A 110 -21.21 8.32 6.75
C SER A 110 -22.21 9.46 6.86
#